data_AF-A0A345E2Z0-F1
#
_entry.id   AF-A0A345E2Z0-F1
#
_cell.length_a   1.000
_cell.length_b   1.000
_cell.length_c   1.000
_cell.angle_alpha   90.00
_cell.angle_beta   90.00
_cell.angle_gamma   90.00
#
_symmetry.space_group_name_H-M   'P 1'
#
loop_
_entity.id
_entity.type
_entity.pdbx_description
1 polymer ?
#
loop_
_entity_poly.entity_id
_entity_poly.type
_entity_poly.pdbx_seq_one_letter_code
_entity_poly.pdbx_strand_id
1 'polypeptide(L)'
;MSMDINNEIKNELQGSGFLEEVKETRLPNSTVITGAALEKYESTYASLNPETISRQADRVLKRLLELEHEIYNEREQRVYREALVVFLQEKYDTGQTSLHSFNSSEPEADQFTEYPHLQELFAELEEIYETTDDFKEAFQKILPLLYPAMDAISVSAQQSRRKRAGDSLRSHIENLLGKAGYTIDSVHSAGNGYLYQLHRHETDQEGSVYLSYLTTLRDRFRQSLSNGSIEDEDVPRFIMTGAGNSIFTSSRKSGVTDQKVSEITDEGFTLVVFETVKQNQHPDKKNVISYTEFFAERLPTLVSPE
;
A
#
# COMPACT_ATOMS: atom_id res chain seq x y z
N MET A 1 -32.61 9.26 11.72
CA MET A 1 -31.91 8.03 11.30
C MET A 1 -31.31 7.33 12.50
N SER A 2 -31.63 6.05 12.68
CA SER A 2 -31.12 5.22 13.78
C SER A 2 -29.64 4.87 13.57
N MET A 3 -28.97 4.46 14.64
CA MET A 3 -27.58 3.99 14.61
C MET A 3 -27.38 2.77 13.68
N ASP A 4 -28.46 2.05 13.35
CA ASP A 4 -28.47 0.90 12.44
C ASP A 4 -28.20 1.30 10.98
N ILE A 5 -28.90 2.31 10.45
CA ILE A 5 -28.79 2.69 9.04
C ILE A 5 -27.36 3.14 8.69
N ASN A 6 -26.68 3.81 9.63
CA ASN A 6 -25.29 4.22 9.45
C ASN A 6 -24.33 3.02 9.34
N ASN A 7 -24.62 1.91 10.02
CA ASN A 7 -23.82 0.69 9.91
C ASN A 7 -24.09 -0.03 8.59
N GLU A 8 -25.33 -0.03 8.12
CA GLU A 8 -25.67 -0.67 6.85
C GLU A 8 -25.05 0.05 5.65
N ILE A 9 -25.13 1.39 5.60
CA ILE A 9 -24.43 2.19 4.57
C ILE A 9 -22.93 1.91 4.57
N LYS A 10 -22.34 1.75 5.75
CA LYS A 10 -20.91 1.42 5.88
C LYS A 10 -20.61 0.02 5.35
N ASN A 11 -21.47 -0.96 5.64
CA ASN A 11 -21.32 -2.34 5.16
C ASN A 11 -21.43 -2.42 3.63
N GLU A 12 -22.35 -1.67 3.04
CA GLU A 12 -22.53 -1.56 1.59
C GLU A 12 -21.33 -0.91 0.89
N LEU A 13 -20.66 0.06 1.53
CA LEU A 13 -19.50 0.74 0.96
C LEU A 13 -18.19 -0.04 1.14
N GLN A 14 -17.98 -0.69 2.29
CA GLN A 14 -16.69 -1.27 2.70
C GLN A 14 -16.62 -2.79 2.49
N GLY A 15 -15.45 -3.39 2.76
CA GLY A 15 -15.25 -4.83 2.62
C GLY A 15 -15.32 -5.26 1.15
N SER A 16 -16.23 -6.19 0.84
CA SER A 16 -16.57 -6.62 -0.52
C SER A 16 -17.71 -5.80 -1.15
N GLY A 17 -18.03 -4.64 -0.58
CA GLY A 17 -19.06 -3.74 -1.10
C GLY A 17 -18.59 -2.82 -2.23
N PHE A 18 -19.32 -1.74 -2.46
CA PHE A 18 -19.19 -0.87 -3.64
C PHE A 18 -17.77 -0.34 -3.88
N LEU A 19 -17.02 0.02 -2.83
CA LEU A 19 -15.66 0.50 -3.01
C LEU A 19 -14.71 -0.57 -3.55
N GLU A 20 -14.97 -1.85 -3.34
CA GLU A 20 -14.19 -2.93 -3.97
C GLU A 20 -14.43 -2.95 -5.48
N GLU A 21 -15.68 -2.88 -5.94
CA GLU A 21 -16.01 -2.83 -7.37
C GLU A 21 -15.34 -1.63 -8.08
N VAL A 22 -15.40 -0.46 -7.44
CA VAL A 22 -14.77 0.76 -7.98
C VAL A 22 -13.24 0.62 -8.00
N LYS A 23 -12.64 -0.04 -7.00
CA LYS A 23 -11.20 -0.29 -6.97
C LYS A 23 -10.77 -1.27 -8.07
N GLU A 24 -11.49 -2.37 -8.27
CA GLU A 24 -11.13 -3.39 -9.26
C GLU A 24 -11.02 -2.81 -10.67
N THR A 25 -11.90 -1.86 -11.00
CA THR A 25 -11.94 -1.24 -12.32
C THR A 25 -11.01 -0.02 -12.46
N ARG A 26 -10.74 0.72 -11.38
CA ARG A 26 -10.07 2.03 -11.45
C ARG A 26 -8.72 2.12 -10.74
N LEU A 27 -8.42 1.18 -9.84
CA LEU A 27 -7.19 1.14 -9.07
C LEU A 27 -6.45 -0.18 -9.29
N PRO A 28 -5.46 -0.23 -10.19
CA PRO A 28 -4.74 -1.46 -10.41
C PRO A 28 -3.90 -1.83 -9.18
N ASN A 29 -3.55 -3.11 -9.12
CA ASN A 29 -2.75 -3.67 -8.04
C ASN A 29 -1.35 -3.03 -7.92
N SER A 30 -0.68 -3.31 -6.80
CA SER A 30 0.63 -2.73 -6.47
C SER A 30 1.66 -3.00 -7.56
N THR A 31 1.73 -4.23 -8.07
CA THR A 31 2.68 -4.67 -9.11
C THR A 31 2.59 -3.80 -10.37
N VAL A 32 1.38 -3.55 -10.88
CA VAL A 32 1.16 -2.72 -12.06
C VAL A 32 1.67 -1.29 -11.84
N ILE A 33 1.43 -0.71 -10.68
CA ILE A 33 1.83 0.68 -10.43
C ILE A 33 3.34 0.78 -10.14
N THR A 34 3.93 -0.20 -9.46
CA THR A 34 5.38 -0.26 -9.28
C THR A 34 6.11 -0.43 -10.61
N GLY A 35 5.52 -1.19 -11.55
CA GLY A 35 6.00 -1.32 -12.93
C GLY A 35 5.90 0.01 -13.69
N ALA A 36 4.76 0.70 -13.62
CA ALA A 36 4.59 2.01 -14.22
C ALA A 36 5.56 3.06 -13.63
N ALA A 37 5.86 3.01 -12.33
CA ALA A 37 6.85 3.88 -11.70
C ALA A 37 8.27 3.59 -12.21
N LEU A 38 8.62 2.31 -12.42
CA LEU A 38 9.87 1.88 -13.02
C LEU A 38 10.00 2.34 -14.48
N GLU A 39 8.97 2.14 -15.30
CA GLU A 39 8.93 2.61 -16.69
C GLU A 39 9.05 4.15 -16.77
N LYS A 40 8.35 4.86 -15.89
CA LYS A 40 8.43 6.34 -15.78
C LYS A 40 9.84 6.77 -15.36
N TYR A 41 10.49 6.03 -14.47
CA TYR A 41 11.88 6.30 -14.09
C TYR A 41 12.83 6.10 -15.28
N GLU A 42 12.78 4.95 -15.94
CA GLU A 42 13.72 4.61 -17.03
C GLU A 42 13.55 5.50 -18.26
N SER A 43 12.33 5.95 -18.55
CA SER A 43 12.05 6.91 -19.63
C SER A 43 12.50 8.34 -19.31
N THR A 44 12.53 8.72 -18.03
CA THR A 44 12.91 10.09 -17.61
C THR A 44 14.41 10.24 -17.37
N TYR A 45 15.07 9.22 -16.84
CA TYR A 45 16.46 9.31 -16.38
C TYR A 45 17.40 8.46 -17.24
N ALA A 46 17.38 7.15 -17.03
CA ALA A 46 18.16 6.17 -17.76
C ALA A 46 17.66 4.77 -17.39
N SER A 47 17.94 3.78 -18.25
CA SER A 47 17.71 2.38 -17.89
C SER A 47 18.57 1.99 -16.69
N LEU A 48 17.97 1.21 -15.79
CA LEU A 48 18.66 0.69 -14.61
C LEU A 48 19.46 -0.55 -14.99
N ASN A 49 20.73 -0.57 -14.56
CA ASN A 49 21.65 -1.69 -14.74
C ASN A 49 22.39 -1.98 -13.41
N PRO A 50 23.10 -3.12 -13.32
CA PRO A 50 23.75 -3.53 -12.07
C PRO A 50 24.71 -2.50 -11.47
N GLU A 51 25.49 -1.80 -12.31
CA GLU A 51 26.41 -0.75 -11.85
C GLU A 51 25.65 0.42 -11.22
N THR A 52 24.55 0.85 -11.85
CA THR A 52 23.73 1.96 -11.38
C THR A 52 23.06 1.62 -10.05
N ILE A 53 22.51 0.40 -9.91
CA ILE A 53 21.90 -0.04 -8.65
C ILE A 53 22.95 -0.10 -7.55
N SER A 54 24.10 -0.73 -7.81
CA SER A 54 25.19 -0.84 -6.84
C SER A 54 25.69 0.53 -6.35
N ARG A 55 25.69 1.56 -7.21
CA ARG A 55 26.19 2.89 -6.83
C ARG A 55 25.14 3.82 -6.24
N GLN A 56 23.86 3.60 -6.53
CA GLN A 56 22.81 4.61 -6.32
C GLN A 56 21.47 4.03 -5.81
N ALA A 57 21.43 2.81 -5.27
CA ALA A 57 20.19 2.15 -4.86
C ALA A 57 19.30 3.03 -3.97
N ASP A 58 19.86 3.78 -3.01
CA ASP A 58 19.08 4.70 -2.17
C ASP A 58 18.34 5.77 -2.97
N ARG A 59 19.04 6.41 -3.91
CA ARG A 59 18.48 7.47 -4.75
C ARG A 59 17.44 6.91 -5.71
N VAL A 60 17.73 5.76 -6.31
CA VAL A 60 16.81 5.07 -7.24
C VAL A 60 15.55 4.66 -6.50
N LEU A 61 15.67 3.95 -5.37
CA LEU A 61 14.53 3.49 -4.57
C LEU A 61 13.68 4.67 -4.08
N LYS A 62 14.31 5.73 -3.56
CA LYS A 62 13.58 6.93 -3.15
C LYS A 62 12.77 7.51 -4.30
N ARG A 63 13.37 7.64 -5.48
CA ARG A 63 12.68 8.23 -6.64
C ARG A 63 11.56 7.34 -7.16
N LEU A 64 11.75 6.02 -7.18
CA LEU A 64 10.72 5.06 -7.55
C LEU A 64 9.50 5.18 -6.62
N LEU A 65 9.73 5.27 -5.31
CA LEU A 65 8.66 5.48 -4.33
C LEU A 65 7.94 6.82 -4.52
N GLU A 66 8.65 7.90 -4.87
CA GLU A 66 8.04 9.20 -5.18
C GLU A 66 7.14 9.11 -6.42
N LEU A 67 7.63 8.48 -7.49
CA LEU A 67 6.89 8.29 -8.73
C LEU A 67 5.66 7.39 -8.54
N GLU A 68 5.79 6.30 -7.79
CA GLU A 68 4.63 5.49 -7.41
C GLU A 68 3.62 6.32 -6.63
N HIS A 69 4.07 7.11 -5.66
CA HIS A 69 3.17 7.93 -4.84
C HIS A 69 2.39 8.95 -5.69
N GLU A 70 3.04 9.58 -6.67
CA GLU A 70 2.40 10.45 -7.66
C GLU A 70 1.31 9.69 -8.45
N ILE A 71 1.66 8.55 -9.05
CA ILE A 71 0.73 7.74 -9.86
C ILE A 71 -0.45 7.26 -9.01
N TYR A 72 -0.18 6.83 -7.78
CA TYR A 72 -1.22 6.38 -6.87
C TYR A 72 -2.16 7.51 -6.48
N ASN A 73 -1.66 8.68 -6.10
CA ASN A 73 -2.50 9.80 -5.68
C ASN A 73 -3.46 10.24 -6.79
N GLU A 74 -3.01 10.25 -8.05
CA GLU A 74 -3.87 10.55 -9.19
C GLU A 74 -5.02 9.55 -9.34
N ARG A 75 -4.73 8.25 -9.18
CA ARG A 75 -5.74 7.18 -9.31
C ARG A 75 -6.63 7.06 -8.09
N GLU A 76 -6.09 7.27 -6.90
CA GLU A 76 -6.83 7.25 -5.64
C GLU A 76 -7.95 8.30 -5.63
N GLN A 77 -7.69 9.49 -6.20
CA GLN A 77 -8.71 10.54 -6.32
C GLN A 77 -9.93 10.04 -7.10
N ARG A 78 -9.73 9.32 -8.20
CA ARG A 78 -10.80 8.77 -9.05
C ARG A 78 -11.58 7.61 -8.43
N VAL A 79 -11.09 7.06 -7.33
CA VAL A 79 -11.73 5.94 -6.62
C VAL A 79 -12.50 6.48 -5.44
N TYR A 80 -11.83 7.17 -4.51
CA TYR A 80 -12.45 7.54 -3.24
C TYR A 80 -13.14 8.90 -3.27
N ARG A 81 -12.58 9.90 -3.97
CA ARG A 81 -13.23 11.22 -4.03
C ARG A 81 -14.43 11.23 -4.95
N GLU A 82 -14.39 10.38 -5.96
CA GLU A 82 -15.47 10.22 -6.94
C GLU A 82 -16.42 9.07 -6.60
N ALA A 83 -16.18 8.27 -5.55
CA ALA A 83 -17.00 7.08 -5.23
C ALA A 83 -18.50 7.37 -5.27
N LEU A 84 -18.95 8.40 -4.55
CA LEU A 84 -20.37 8.77 -4.52
C LEU A 84 -20.90 9.29 -5.86
N VAL A 85 -20.04 9.91 -6.68
CA VAL A 85 -20.39 10.32 -8.05
C VAL A 85 -20.55 9.10 -8.96
N VAL A 86 -19.65 8.12 -8.83
CA VAL A 86 -19.74 6.84 -9.55
C VAL A 86 -21.01 6.10 -9.16
N PHE A 87 -21.34 6.07 -7.87
CA PHE A 87 -22.57 5.46 -7.39
C PHE A 87 -23.80 6.09 -8.05
N LEU A 88 -23.87 7.43 -8.07
CA LEU A 88 -24.95 8.15 -8.74
C LEU A 88 -25.08 7.75 -10.22
N GLN A 89 -23.96 7.78 -10.95
CA GLN A 89 -23.94 7.54 -12.39
C GLN A 89 -24.20 6.08 -12.80
N GLU A 90 -23.72 5.12 -12.00
CA GLU A 90 -23.70 3.71 -12.38
C GLU A 90 -24.76 2.87 -11.65
N LYS A 91 -25.22 3.29 -10.47
CA LYS A 91 -26.08 2.48 -9.59
C LYS A 91 -27.38 3.17 -9.14
N TYR A 92 -27.44 4.50 -9.13
CA TYR A 92 -28.64 5.26 -8.76
C TYR A 92 -29.57 5.52 -9.95
N ASP A 93 -29.04 6.12 -11.03
CA ASP A 93 -29.82 6.55 -12.20
C ASP A 93 -30.11 5.42 -13.21
N THR A 94 -29.68 4.19 -12.95
CA THR A 94 -29.76 3.07 -13.91
C THR A 94 -31.11 2.34 -13.95
N GLY A 95 -32.17 2.94 -13.39
CA GLY A 95 -33.56 2.52 -13.61
C GLY A 95 -34.12 1.49 -12.63
N GLN A 96 -33.44 1.19 -11.52
CA GLN A 96 -34.04 0.41 -10.42
C GLN A 96 -35.15 1.19 -9.69
N THR A 97 -35.05 2.51 -9.62
CA THR A 97 -36.11 3.42 -9.15
C THR A 97 -37.33 3.47 -10.09
N SER A 98 -37.17 3.12 -11.37
CA SER A 98 -38.26 3.11 -12.36
C SER A 98 -39.13 1.84 -12.34
N LEU A 99 -38.72 0.77 -11.65
CA LEU A 99 -39.51 -0.46 -11.54
C LEU A 99 -40.48 -0.44 -10.36
N HIS A 100 -40.21 0.35 -9.32
CA HIS A 100 -41.09 0.44 -8.14
C HIS A 100 -42.37 1.26 -8.36
N SER A 101 -42.44 2.05 -9.42
CA SER A 101 -43.60 2.91 -9.72
C SER A 101 -44.62 2.31 -10.70
N PHE A 102 -44.39 1.10 -11.26
CA PHE A 102 -45.29 0.49 -12.24
C PHE A 102 -45.84 -0.90 -11.93
N ASN A 103 -45.33 -1.64 -10.92
CA ASN A 103 -45.82 -2.98 -10.59
C ASN A 103 -46.43 -3.06 -9.19
N SER A 104 -47.61 -2.46 -9.01
CA SER A 104 -48.47 -2.64 -7.82
C SER A 104 -49.38 -3.87 -7.92
N SER A 105 -48.92 -4.96 -8.54
CA SER A 105 -49.71 -6.19 -8.66
C SER A 105 -48.87 -7.40 -9.03
N GLU A 106 -47.87 -7.76 -8.22
CA GLU A 106 -47.42 -9.15 -8.06
C GLU A 106 -46.58 -9.28 -6.76
N PRO A 107 -46.76 -10.31 -5.92
CA PRO A 107 -46.16 -10.38 -4.59
C PRO A 107 -44.75 -11.01 -4.55
N GLU A 108 -43.94 -10.88 -5.61
CA GLU A 108 -42.59 -11.45 -5.67
C GLU A 108 -41.59 -10.55 -6.42
N ALA A 109 -41.28 -9.36 -5.90
CA ALA A 109 -40.20 -8.50 -6.42
C ALA A 109 -39.38 -7.84 -5.29
N ASP A 110 -39.01 -8.60 -4.26
CA ASP A 110 -38.11 -8.17 -3.17
C ASP A 110 -36.61 -8.40 -3.50
N GLN A 111 -36.20 -8.29 -4.77
CA GLN A 111 -34.89 -8.82 -5.19
C GLN A 111 -34.02 -7.84 -6.00
N PHE A 112 -33.03 -7.33 -5.28
CA PHE A 112 -31.69 -6.89 -5.69
C PHE A 112 -31.51 -5.46 -6.22
N THR A 113 -31.66 -4.48 -5.33
CA THR A 113 -30.71 -3.38 -5.35
C THR A 113 -29.46 -3.87 -4.59
N GLU A 114 -28.27 -3.81 -5.20
CA GLU A 114 -27.04 -4.28 -4.52
C GLU A 114 -26.69 -3.41 -3.30
N TYR A 115 -27.27 -2.20 -3.25
CA TYR A 115 -26.95 -1.14 -2.30
C TYR A 115 -28.21 -0.37 -1.83
N PRO A 116 -29.20 -1.04 -1.22
CA PRO A 116 -30.49 -0.45 -0.88
C PRO A 116 -30.36 0.77 0.05
N HIS A 117 -29.49 0.71 1.05
CA HIS A 117 -29.36 1.80 2.02
C HIS A 117 -28.67 3.02 1.41
N LEU A 118 -27.71 2.82 0.50
CA LEU A 118 -27.18 3.94 -0.28
C LEU A 118 -28.22 4.55 -1.21
N GLN A 119 -29.06 3.75 -1.86
CA GLN A 119 -30.13 4.28 -2.71
C GLN A 119 -31.14 5.09 -1.90
N GLU A 120 -31.58 4.58 -0.74
CA GLU A 120 -32.45 5.30 0.19
C GLU A 120 -31.81 6.62 0.64
N LEU A 121 -30.52 6.60 0.99
CA LEU A 121 -29.79 7.82 1.32
C LEU A 121 -29.88 8.83 0.18
N PHE A 122 -29.53 8.45 -1.05
CA PHE A 122 -29.55 9.38 -2.19
C PHE A 122 -30.95 9.88 -2.55
N ALA A 123 -31.99 9.06 -2.40
CA ALA A 123 -33.37 9.48 -2.56
C ALA A 123 -33.77 10.56 -1.54
N GLU A 124 -33.36 10.41 -0.28
CA GLU A 124 -33.59 11.43 0.76
C GLU A 124 -32.82 12.73 0.44
N LEU A 125 -31.60 12.64 -0.10
CA LEU A 125 -30.84 13.82 -0.53
C LEU A 125 -31.50 14.55 -1.70
N GLU A 126 -32.02 13.81 -2.68
CA GLU A 126 -32.76 14.36 -3.82
C GLU A 126 -34.03 15.07 -3.36
N GLU A 127 -34.83 14.44 -2.49
CA GLU A 127 -36.04 15.05 -1.92
C GLU A 127 -35.71 16.36 -1.17
N ILE A 128 -34.65 16.39 -0.36
CA ILE A 128 -34.23 17.60 0.35
C ILE A 128 -33.84 18.71 -0.64
N TYR A 129 -33.12 18.35 -1.70
CA TYR A 129 -32.67 19.29 -2.73
C TYR A 129 -33.83 19.87 -3.53
N GLU A 130 -34.85 19.06 -3.84
CA GLU A 130 -36.04 19.52 -4.59
C GLU A 130 -37.02 20.33 -3.75
N THR A 131 -37.13 20.03 -2.45
CA THR A 131 -38.16 20.62 -1.57
C THR A 131 -37.67 21.81 -0.75
N THR A 132 -36.36 22.03 -0.65
CA THR A 132 -35.78 23.12 0.16
C THR A 132 -35.25 24.24 -0.74
N ASP A 133 -35.96 25.37 -0.78
CA ASP A 133 -35.60 26.53 -1.63
C ASP A 133 -34.30 27.24 -1.20
N ASP A 134 -33.94 27.18 0.09
CA ASP A 134 -32.73 27.82 0.61
C ASP A 134 -31.51 26.88 0.56
N PHE A 135 -30.48 27.29 -0.17
CA PHE A 135 -29.23 26.53 -0.32
C PHE A 135 -28.59 26.15 1.02
N LYS A 136 -28.55 27.08 1.98
CA LYS A 136 -27.89 26.84 3.27
C LYS A 136 -28.70 25.84 4.09
N GLU A 137 -30.02 25.96 4.09
CA GLU A 137 -30.93 25.02 4.76
C GLU A 137 -30.83 23.61 4.17
N ALA A 138 -30.79 23.48 2.83
CA ALA A 138 -30.63 22.19 2.15
C ALA A 138 -29.32 21.51 2.58
N PHE A 139 -28.19 22.22 2.52
CA PHE A 139 -26.89 21.66 2.90
C PHE A 139 -26.75 21.38 4.40
N GLN A 140 -27.46 22.12 5.26
CA GLN A 140 -27.52 21.81 6.70
C GLN A 140 -28.20 20.48 6.99
N LYS A 141 -29.14 20.05 6.14
CA LYS A 141 -29.80 18.73 6.22
C LYS A 141 -28.97 17.63 5.53
N ILE A 142 -28.45 17.92 4.34
CA ILE A 142 -27.70 16.97 3.49
C ILE A 142 -26.37 16.52 4.11
N LEU A 143 -25.54 17.45 4.62
CA LEU A 143 -24.19 17.11 5.07
C LEU A 143 -24.15 16.09 6.23
N PRO A 144 -25.02 16.18 7.26
CA PRO A 144 -25.12 15.15 8.29
C PRO A 144 -25.53 13.77 7.75
N LEU A 145 -26.46 13.71 6.77
CA LEU A 145 -26.91 12.46 6.17
C LEU A 145 -25.81 11.79 5.35
N LEU A 146 -24.99 12.58 4.65
CA LEU A 146 -23.86 12.08 3.87
C LEU A 146 -22.66 11.64 4.72
N TYR A 147 -22.57 12.09 5.98
CA TYR A 147 -21.39 11.86 6.81
C TYR A 147 -20.99 10.38 6.97
N PRO A 148 -21.91 9.44 7.25
CA PRO A 148 -21.56 8.01 7.38
C PRO A 148 -20.90 7.45 6.11
N ALA A 149 -21.41 7.83 4.93
CA ALA A 149 -20.84 7.40 3.66
C ALA A 149 -19.45 8.01 3.44
N MET A 150 -19.28 9.31 3.71
CA MET A 150 -17.98 9.99 3.61
C MET A 150 -16.94 9.42 4.58
N ASP A 151 -17.35 9.11 5.82
CA ASP A 151 -16.49 8.49 6.83
C ASP A 151 -16.06 7.08 6.40
N ALA A 152 -17.00 6.26 5.91
CA ALA A 152 -16.71 4.93 5.39
C ALA A 152 -15.69 4.96 4.24
N ILE A 153 -15.86 5.88 3.29
CA ILE A 153 -14.93 6.10 2.18
C ILE A 153 -13.54 6.51 2.70
N SER A 154 -13.49 7.46 3.64
CA SER A 154 -12.25 7.95 4.23
C SER A 154 -11.48 6.84 4.96
N VAL A 155 -12.16 6.03 5.76
CA VAL A 155 -11.56 4.88 6.46
C VAL A 155 -11.02 3.85 5.46
N SER A 156 -11.78 3.53 4.41
CA SER A 156 -11.35 2.60 3.36
C SER A 156 -10.10 3.10 2.63
N ALA A 157 -10.05 4.40 2.28
CA ALA A 157 -8.88 5.03 1.67
C ALA A 157 -7.64 4.93 2.58
N GLN A 158 -7.79 5.20 3.89
CA GLN A 158 -6.69 5.09 4.85
C GLN A 158 -6.17 3.66 4.98
N GLN A 159 -7.06 2.66 5.00
CA GLN A 159 -6.67 1.25 5.06
C GLN A 159 -5.93 0.81 3.79
N SER A 160 -6.45 1.20 2.62
CA SER A 160 -5.83 0.94 1.31
C SER A 160 -4.41 1.52 1.22
N ARG A 161 -4.23 2.79 1.60
CA ARG A 161 -2.91 3.44 1.71
C ARG A 161 -1.93 2.65 2.57
N ARG A 162 -2.38 2.18 3.75
CA ARG A 162 -1.53 1.43 4.68
C ARG A 162 -1.09 0.08 4.12
N LYS A 163 -2.02 -0.68 3.53
CA LYS A 163 -1.71 -1.98 2.90
C LYS A 163 -0.70 -1.77 1.77
N ARG A 164 -1.00 -0.84 0.87
CA ARG A 164 -0.17 -0.52 -0.28
C ARG A 164 1.24 -0.06 0.08
N ALA A 165 1.39 0.80 1.09
CA ALA A 165 2.72 1.28 1.47
C ALA A 165 3.65 0.11 1.84
N GLY A 166 3.13 -0.94 2.50
CA GLY A 166 3.87 -2.17 2.80
C GLY A 166 4.30 -2.90 1.54
N ASP A 167 3.36 -3.16 0.63
CA ASP A 167 3.60 -3.88 -0.62
C ASP A 167 4.56 -3.13 -1.56
N SER A 168 4.43 -1.80 -1.63
CA SER A 168 5.25 -0.90 -2.44
C SER A 168 6.74 -1.05 -2.17
N LEU A 169 7.17 -1.01 -0.90
CA LEU A 169 8.57 -1.13 -0.55
C LEU A 169 9.15 -2.47 -1.00
N ARG A 170 8.40 -3.56 -0.74
CA ARG A 170 8.78 -4.90 -1.15
C ARG A 170 8.91 -5.01 -2.68
N SER A 171 7.87 -4.62 -3.42
CA SER A 171 7.86 -4.73 -4.88
C SER A 171 8.98 -3.91 -5.53
N HIS A 172 9.28 -2.72 -5.01
CA HIS A 172 10.42 -1.96 -5.52
C HIS A 172 11.76 -2.63 -5.25
N ILE A 173 11.95 -3.24 -4.08
CA ILE A 173 13.19 -3.95 -3.78
C ILE A 173 13.33 -5.20 -4.66
N GLU A 174 12.25 -5.96 -4.88
CA GLU A 174 12.23 -7.11 -5.81
C GLU A 174 12.57 -6.67 -7.24
N ASN A 175 12.04 -5.55 -7.71
CA ASN A 175 12.41 -4.98 -9.01
C ASN A 175 13.88 -4.57 -9.08
N LEU A 176 14.43 -4.00 -8.00
CA LEU A 176 15.84 -3.62 -7.92
C LEU A 176 16.77 -4.83 -7.89
N LEU A 177 16.38 -5.94 -7.24
CA LEU A 177 17.10 -7.22 -7.33
C LEU A 177 17.21 -7.68 -8.79
N GLY A 178 16.09 -7.67 -9.52
CA GLY A 178 16.06 -7.97 -10.96
C GLY A 178 17.00 -7.09 -11.77
N LYS A 179 16.92 -5.76 -11.59
CA LYS A 179 17.79 -4.79 -12.28
C LYS A 179 19.25 -4.85 -11.85
N ALA A 180 19.54 -5.41 -10.67
CA ALA A 180 20.89 -5.66 -10.19
C ALA A 180 21.53 -6.94 -10.75
N GLY A 181 20.81 -7.72 -11.57
CA GLY A 181 21.33 -8.94 -12.20
C GLY A 181 21.05 -10.23 -11.40
N TYR A 182 19.98 -10.21 -10.58
CA TYR A 182 19.55 -11.36 -9.79
C TYR A 182 18.19 -11.86 -10.27
N THR A 183 18.02 -13.18 -10.36
CA THR A 183 16.71 -13.84 -10.45
C THR A 183 16.24 -14.21 -9.05
N ILE A 184 14.94 -14.07 -8.80
CA ILE A 184 14.29 -14.68 -7.63
C ILE A 184 13.74 -16.02 -8.10
N ASP A 185 14.37 -17.12 -7.72
CA ASP A 185 13.94 -18.47 -8.14
C ASP A 185 12.74 -18.93 -7.33
N SER A 186 12.73 -18.60 -6.04
CA SER A 186 11.60 -18.87 -5.15
C SER A 186 11.50 -17.83 -4.04
N VAL A 187 10.27 -17.67 -3.53
CA VAL A 187 9.96 -16.83 -2.38
C VAL A 187 8.97 -17.55 -1.48
N HIS A 188 9.32 -17.69 -0.20
CA HIS A 188 8.48 -18.31 0.81
C HIS A 188 8.22 -17.35 1.96
N SER A 189 6.96 -17.26 2.41
CA SER A 189 6.64 -16.49 3.61
C SER A 189 7.23 -17.20 4.82
N ALA A 190 8.00 -16.47 5.64
CA ALA A 190 8.61 -16.98 6.86
C ALA A 190 8.41 -15.95 7.98
N GLY A 191 7.52 -16.26 8.93
CA GLY A 191 7.05 -15.30 9.92
C GLY A 191 6.49 -14.02 9.27
N ASN A 192 7.06 -12.87 9.63
CA ASN A 192 6.67 -11.54 9.11
C ASN A 192 7.58 -11.02 7.98
N GLY A 193 8.24 -11.93 7.26
CA GLY A 193 9.11 -11.62 6.14
C GLY A 193 9.15 -12.77 5.15
N TYR A 194 10.15 -12.77 4.30
CA TYR A 194 10.23 -13.66 3.17
C TYR A 194 11.64 -14.23 3.03
N LEU A 195 11.71 -15.54 2.84
CA LEU A 195 12.93 -16.24 2.45
C LEU A 195 13.00 -16.24 0.92
N TYR A 196 14.04 -15.63 0.38
CA TYR A 196 14.31 -15.56 -1.05
C TYR A 196 15.44 -16.51 -1.41
N GLN A 197 15.24 -17.32 -2.45
CA GLN A 197 16.32 -17.98 -3.17
C GLN A 197 16.70 -17.08 -4.35
N LEU A 198 17.94 -16.62 -4.36
CA LEU A 198 18.45 -15.69 -5.36
C LEU A 198 19.52 -16.38 -6.21
N HIS A 199 19.45 -16.17 -7.52
CA HIS A 199 20.45 -16.60 -8.49
C HIS A 199 21.08 -15.38 -9.17
N ARG A 200 22.41 -15.31 -9.21
CA ARG A 200 23.15 -14.22 -9.83
C ARG A 200 23.61 -14.58 -11.24
N HIS A 201 23.16 -13.82 -12.24
CA HIS A 201 23.35 -14.14 -13.66
C HIS A 201 24.82 -14.18 -14.09
N GLU A 202 25.63 -13.27 -13.54
CA GLU A 202 27.03 -13.09 -13.95
C GLU A 202 27.92 -14.26 -13.53
N THR A 203 27.65 -14.82 -12.35
CA THR A 203 28.52 -15.84 -11.72
C THR A 203 27.89 -17.22 -11.67
N ASP A 204 26.60 -17.35 -12.04
CA ASP A 204 25.81 -18.59 -11.94
C ASP A 204 25.79 -19.15 -10.50
N GLN A 205 25.71 -18.25 -9.53
CA GLN A 205 25.74 -18.60 -8.11
C GLN A 205 24.38 -18.37 -7.46
N GLU A 206 24.07 -19.21 -6.48
CA GLU A 206 22.83 -19.19 -5.73
C GLU A 206 23.09 -18.87 -4.26
N GLY A 207 22.11 -18.24 -3.61
CA GLY A 207 22.15 -17.97 -2.18
C GLY A 207 20.77 -17.68 -1.62
N SER A 208 20.61 -17.88 -0.32
CA SER A 208 19.35 -17.64 0.38
C SER A 208 19.46 -16.40 1.28
N VAL A 209 18.41 -15.59 1.29
CA VAL A 209 18.36 -14.39 2.16
C VAL A 209 16.98 -14.20 2.75
N TYR A 210 16.93 -13.84 4.04
CA TYR A 210 15.68 -13.44 4.68
C TYR A 210 15.52 -11.92 4.65
N LEU A 211 14.42 -11.45 4.05
CA LEU A 211 14.08 -10.03 4.01
C LEU A 211 12.71 -9.80 4.63
N SER A 212 12.65 -8.91 5.62
CA SER A 212 11.38 -8.35 6.14
C SER A 212 11.24 -6.90 5.73
N TYR A 213 10.01 -6.47 5.41
CA TYR A 213 9.75 -5.14 4.86
C TYR A 213 8.86 -4.35 5.80
N LEU A 214 9.38 -3.21 6.29
CA LEU A 214 8.67 -2.36 7.22
C LEU A 214 8.77 -0.90 6.79
N THR A 215 7.70 -0.31 6.25
CA THR A 215 7.69 1.13 5.95
C THR A 215 7.99 2.00 7.17
N THR A 216 7.61 1.52 8.37
CA THR A 216 7.87 2.19 9.65
C THR A 216 8.28 1.18 10.72
N LEU A 217 9.39 1.45 11.41
CA LEU A 217 9.88 0.68 12.55
C LEU A 217 9.21 1.12 13.86
N ARG A 218 7.89 1.03 13.99
CA ARG A 218 7.21 1.26 15.31
C ARG A 218 7.56 0.11 16.27
N ASP A 219 6.61 -0.53 16.93
CA ASP A 219 6.89 -1.77 17.68
C ASP A 219 6.81 -3.02 16.78
N ARG A 220 6.41 -2.83 15.51
CA ARG A 220 6.22 -3.90 14.53
C ARG A 220 7.50 -4.66 14.17
N PHE A 221 8.69 -4.07 14.35
CA PHE A 221 9.94 -4.78 14.05
C PHE A 221 10.14 -6.00 14.95
N ARG A 222 9.65 -5.97 16.19
CA ARG A 222 9.70 -7.13 17.10
C ARG A 222 8.94 -8.34 16.56
N GLN A 223 7.93 -8.11 15.73
CA GLN A 223 7.22 -9.19 15.04
C GLN A 223 8.10 -9.83 13.96
N SER A 224 9.01 -9.08 13.34
CA SER A 224 9.99 -9.62 12.38
C SER A 224 11.11 -10.42 13.05
N LEU A 225 11.35 -10.21 14.34
CA LEU A 225 12.40 -10.91 15.10
C LEU A 225 11.98 -12.34 15.54
N SER A 226 10.71 -12.72 15.40
CA SER A 226 10.29 -14.06 15.80
C SER A 226 10.82 -15.12 14.82
N ASN A 227 11.77 -15.95 15.26
CA ASN A 227 12.43 -17.02 14.51
C ASN A 227 11.52 -18.18 14.02
N GLY A 228 10.20 -18.07 14.17
CA GLY A 228 9.26 -19.20 14.09
C GLY A 228 9.10 -19.90 12.74
N SER A 229 9.91 -19.58 11.73
CA SER A 229 9.83 -20.21 10.40
C SER A 229 11.17 -20.28 9.64
N ILE A 230 12.28 -19.83 10.24
CA ILE A 230 13.61 -19.90 9.60
C ILE A 230 14.37 -20.98 10.36
N GLU A 231 14.37 -22.20 9.81
CA GLU A 231 15.01 -23.36 10.44
C GLU A 231 16.54 -23.32 10.36
N ASP A 232 17.08 -22.52 9.44
CA ASP A 232 18.51 -22.37 9.20
C ASP A 232 19.06 -21.11 9.90
N GLU A 233 19.98 -21.32 10.86
CA GLU A 233 20.65 -20.24 11.59
C GLU A 233 21.62 -19.45 10.71
N ASP A 234 22.11 -20.03 9.60
CA ASP A 234 23.14 -19.43 8.76
C ASP A 234 22.57 -18.48 7.69
N VAL A 235 21.26 -18.47 7.46
CA VAL A 235 20.62 -17.58 6.48
C VAL A 235 20.72 -16.12 6.94
N PRO A 236 21.36 -15.23 6.15
CA PRO A 236 21.50 -13.83 6.54
C PRO A 236 20.16 -13.09 6.55
N ARG A 237 19.95 -12.28 7.60
CA ARG A 237 18.62 -11.72 7.94
C ARG A 237 18.63 -10.20 7.92
N PHE A 238 17.71 -9.62 7.15
CA PHE A 238 17.61 -8.17 7.00
C PHE A 238 16.20 -7.66 7.32
N ILE A 239 16.16 -6.51 7.99
CA ILE A 239 14.95 -5.69 8.11
C ILE A 239 15.12 -4.47 7.21
N MET A 240 14.34 -4.40 6.15
CA MET A 240 14.35 -3.31 5.18
C MET A 240 13.28 -2.29 5.53
N THR A 241 13.67 -1.03 5.75
CA THR A 241 12.73 -0.01 6.19
C THR A 241 12.73 1.28 5.38
N GLY A 242 11.51 1.77 5.14
CA GLY A 242 11.25 3.10 4.62
C GLY A 242 11.31 4.22 5.68
N ALA A 243 11.63 3.88 6.93
CA ALA A 243 11.68 4.83 8.04
C ALA A 243 12.64 5.99 7.73
N GLY A 244 12.22 7.22 8.05
CA GLY A 244 12.99 8.43 7.75
C GLY A 244 12.82 8.96 6.32
N ASN A 245 12.06 8.28 5.47
CA ASN A 245 11.58 8.83 4.21
C ASN A 245 10.23 9.54 4.43
N SER A 246 10.07 10.74 3.86
CA SER A 246 8.86 11.56 4.00
C SER A 246 7.62 10.95 3.36
N ILE A 247 7.79 9.98 2.44
CA ILE A 247 6.70 9.25 1.81
C ILE A 247 5.97 8.37 2.84
N PHE A 248 6.71 7.79 3.79
CA PHE A 248 6.15 6.87 4.78
C PHE A 248 5.96 7.51 6.16
N THR A 249 6.70 8.58 6.47
CA THR A 249 6.68 9.24 7.77
C THR A 249 6.54 10.75 7.62
N SER A 250 5.49 11.32 8.20
CA SER A 250 5.30 12.78 8.26
C SER A 250 6.21 13.47 9.29
N SER A 251 6.94 12.69 10.10
CA SER A 251 7.80 13.18 11.17
C SER A 251 9.26 13.25 10.73
N ARG A 252 9.97 14.33 11.09
CA ARG A 252 11.42 14.48 10.83
C ARG A 252 12.29 13.44 11.56
N LYS A 253 11.76 12.77 12.60
CA LYS A 253 12.46 11.68 13.28
C LYS A 253 12.09 10.38 12.56
N SER A 254 13.11 9.64 12.11
CA SER A 254 12.94 8.36 11.40
C SER A 254 12.18 7.32 12.24
N GLY A 255 12.19 7.46 13.56
CA GLY A 255 11.67 6.45 14.49
C GLY A 255 12.64 5.29 14.75
N VAL A 256 13.84 5.35 14.15
CA VAL A 256 14.95 4.39 14.33
C VAL A 256 15.83 4.87 15.48
N THR A 257 15.63 4.32 16.68
CA THR A 257 16.41 4.66 17.87
C THR A 257 17.54 3.66 18.09
N ASP A 258 18.58 4.06 18.83
CA ASP A 258 19.68 3.15 19.20
C ASP A 258 19.19 1.88 19.88
N GLN A 259 18.20 2.01 20.77
CA GLN A 259 17.59 0.87 21.46
C GLN A 259 17.01 -0.14 20.46
N LYS A 260 16.29 0.32 19.43
CA LYS A 260 15.74 -0.58 18.41
C LYS A 260 16.83 -1.24 17.58
N VAL A 261 17.87 -0.49 17.24
CA VAL A 261 19.03 -1.02 16.50
C VAL A 261 19.72 -2.12 17.31
N SER A 262 19.89 -1.91 18.62
CA SER A 262 20.42 -2.92 19.54
C SER A 262 19.51 -4.15 19.59
N GLU A 263 18.20 -3.99 19.84
CA GLU A 263 17.25 -5.12 19.85
C GLU A 263 17.28 -5.93 18.54
N ILE A 264 17.35 -5.26 17.38
CA ILE A 264 17.45 -5.92 16.07
C ILE A 264 18.78 -6.68 15.93
N THR A 265 19.88 -6.06 16.36
CA THR A 265 21.23 -6.63 16.27
C THR A 265 21.38 -7.85 17.19
N ASP A 266 20.85 -7.77 18.40
CA ASP A 266 20.97 -8.83 19.41
C ASP A 266 20.26 -10.12 18.96
N GLU A 267 19.24 -10.00 18.10
CA GLU A 267 18.55 -11.12 17.45
C GLU A 267 19.17 -11.55 16.10
N GLY A 268 20.36 -11.03 15.75
CA GLY A 268 21.11 -11.43 14.56
C GLY A 268 20.64 -10.79 13.25
N PHE A 269 19.81 -9.76 13.30
CA PHE A 269 19.35 -9.04 12.10
C PHE A 269 20.21 -7.83 11.77
N THR A 270 20.35 -7.55 10.47
CA THR A 270 20.90 -6.30 9.96
C THR A 270 19.77 -5.36 9.54
N LEU A 271 19.83 -4.10 9.96
CA LEU A 271 18.85 -3.10 9.58
C LEU A 271 19.30 -2.36 8.29
N VAL A 272 18.45 -2.38 7.26
CA VAL A 272 18.66 -1.64 6.02
C VAL A 272 17.76 -0.40 6.02
N VAL A 273 18.38 0.78 6.00
CA VAL A 273 17.72 2.10 6.02
C VAL A 273 18.13 2.93 4.80
N PHE A 274 17.49 4.08 4.58
CA PHE A 274 18.04 5.06 3.64
C PHE A 274 19.38 5.63 4.14
N GLU A 275 20.30 5.90 3.22
CA GLU A 275 21.64 6.44 3.50
C GLU A 275 21.60 7.67 4.42
N THR A 276 20.64 8.58 4.19
CA THR A 276 20.44 9.75 5.05
C THR A 276 20.11 9.41 6.50
N VAL A 277 19.43 8.29 6.77
CA VAL A 277 19.15 7.83 8.14
C VAL A 277 20.39 7.24 8.76
N LYS A 278 21.12 6.40 8.01
CA LYS A 278 22.41 5.84 8.45
C LYS A 278 23.38 6.96 8.83
N GLN A 279 23.68 7.87 7.90
CA GLN A 279 24.69 8.91 8.10
C GLN A 279 24.33 9.89 9.22
N ASN A 280 23.07 10.28 9.33
CA ASN A 280 22.67 11.31 10.30
C ASN A 280 22.36 10.78 11.70
N GLN A 281 22.05 9.48 11.85
CA GLN A 281 21.56 8.93 13.12
C GLN A 281 22.35 7.72 13.61
N HIS A 282 22.92 6.92 12.71
CA HIS A 282 23.60 5.66 13.03
C HIS A 282 24.92 5.48 12.26
N PRO A 283 25.81 6.50 12.15
CA PRO A 283 26.99 6.43 11.28
C PRO A 283 27.98 5.34 11.70
N ASP A 284 28.09 5.05 13.00
CA ASP A 284 29.08 4.12 13.55
C ASP A 284 28.53 2.70 13.79
N LYS A 285 27.25 2.45 13.47
CA LYS A 285 26.58 1.17 13.71
C LYS A 285 26.78 0.23 12.52
N LYS A 286 27.67 -0.76 12.66
CA LYS A 286 27.98 -1.72 11.57
C LYS A 286 26.78 -2.54 11.07
N ASN A 287 25.81 -2.81 11.94
CA ASN A 287 24.59 -3.57 11.62
C ASN A 287 23.44 -2.66 11.14
N VAL A 288 23.74 -1.40 10.84
CA VAL A 288 22.87 -0.49 10.11
C VAL A 288 23.54 -0.15 8.79
N ILE A 289 22.92 -0.55 7.68
CA ILE A 289 23.43 -0.33 6.34
C ILE A 289 22.43 0.46 5.51
N SER A 290 22.93 1.17 4.51
CA SER A 290 22.12 1.81 3.48
C SER A 290 21.63 0.79 2.45
N TYR A 291 20.64 1.15 1.64
CA TYR A 291 20.26 0.32 0.49
C TYR A 291 21.42 0.16 -0.50
N THR A 292 22.21 1.21 -0.69
CA THR A 292 23.40 1.18 -1.57
C THR A 292 24.43 0.19 -1.06
N GLU A 293 24.75 0.19 0.24
CA GLU A 293 25.64 -0.82 0.83
C GLU A 293 25.05 -2.23 0.77
N PHE A 294 23.72 -2.37 0.92
CA PHE A 294 23.07 -3.67 0.74
C PHE A 294 23.31 -4.21 -0.68
N PHE A 295 23.03 -3.44 -1.72
CA PHE A 295 23.20 -3.90 -3.11
C PHE A 295 24.66 -4.00 -3.55
N ALA A 296 25.55 -3.12 -3.07
CA ALA A 296 26.94 -3.06 -3.50
C ALA A 296 27.87 -4.04 -2.77
N GLU A 297 27.63 -4.24 -1.47
CA GLU A 297 28.58 -4.94 -0.60
C GLU A 297 28.00 -6.21 -0.02
N ARG A 298 26.78 -6.17 0.53
CA ARG A 298 26.20 -7.32 1.23
C ARG A 298 25.65 -8.35 0.26
N LEU A 299 24.70 -7.97 -0.59
CA LEU A 299 24.02 -8.87 -1.49
C LEU A 299 24.97 -9.72 -2.34
N PRO A 300 26.06 -9.18 -2.94
CA PRO A 300 27.00 -9.99 -3.69
C PRO A 300 27.68 -11.09 -2.88
N THR A 301 27.94 -10.85 -1.59
CA THR A 301 28.57 -11.86 -0.70
C THR A 301 27.61 -12.96 -0.28
N LEU A 302 26.30 -12.74 -0.36
CA LEU A 302 25.27 -13.73 0.01
C LEU A 302 25.10 -14.82 -1.05
N VAL A 303 25.48 -14.51 -2.28
CA VAL A 303 25.36 -15.38 -3.45
C VAL A 303 26.73 -15.72 -4.00
N SER A 304 27.76 -15.80 -3.16
CA SER A 304 29.10 -16.23 -3.55
C SER A 304 29.54 -17.37 -2.65
N PRO A 305 30.10 -18.46 -3.20
CA PRO A 305 30.74 -19.48 -2.40
C PRO A 305 31.98 -18.87 -1.74
N GLU A 306 32.19 -19.20 -0.47
CA GLU A 306 33.51 -19.10 0.16
C GLU A 306 34.57 -19.90 -0.63
#